data_AF-A0A5C2M660-F1
#
_entry.id   AF-A0A5C2M660-F1
#
_cell.length_a   1.000
_cell.length_b   1.000
_cell.length_c   1.000
_cell.angle_alpha   90.00
_cell.angle_beta   90.00
_cell.angle_gamma   90.00
#
_symmetry.space_group_name_H-M   'P 1'
#
loop_
_entity.id
_entity.type
_entity.pdbx_description
1 polymer ?
#
loop_
_entity_poly.entity_id
_entity_poly.type
_entity_poly.pdbx_seq_one_letter_code
_entity_poly.pdbx_strand_id
1 'polypeptide(L)'
;MSKAERTALDNKLSQRFIHLDPAGYFIIYIDPAQELIWMKHYPNDINEKGLAVDPDTGEPIPTKGKVTREPDLVLSGRTAKELCIELFEKDRQLVTMFDHAAYLGRELMRAQFCLDEGLEYIQD
;
A
#
# COMPACT_ATOMS: atom_id res chain seq x y z
N MET A 1 27.06 -8.75 6.34
CA MET A 1 25.86 -8.54 7.16
C MET A 1 25.08 -9.85 7.27
N SER A 2 24.66 -10.21 8.47
CA SER A 2 23.72 -11.28 8.80
C SER A 2 22.29 -10.91 8.39
N LYS A 3 21.35 -11.87 8.48
CA LYS A 3 19.92 -11.63 8.24
C LYS A 3 19.37 -10.58 9.22
N ALA A 4 19.70 -10.72 10.50
CA ALA A 4 19.25 -9.79 11.54
C ALA A 4 19.74 -8.35 11.31
N GLU A 5 20.99 -8.19 10.87
CA GLU A 5 21.54 -6.86 10.54
C GLU A 5 20.83 -6.21 9.34
N ARG A 6 20.42 -7.00 8.34
CA ARG A 6 19.61 -6.48 7.21
C ARG A 6 18.21 -6.06 7.67
N THR A 7 17.52 -6.91 8.44
CA THR A 7 16.18 -6.58 8.97
C THR A 7 16.20 -5.33 9.86
N ALA A 8 17.21 -5.17 10.71
CA ALA A 8 17.34 -3.98 11.54
C ALA A 8 17.58 -2.70 10.71
N LEU A 9 18.33 -2.81 9.61
CA LEU A 9 18.52 -1.71 8.66
C LEU A 9 17.20 -1.35 7.97
N ASP A 10 16.47 -2.34 7.45
CA ASP A 10 15.19 -2.11 6.77
C ASP A 10 14.19 -1.43 7.71
N ASN A 11 13.99 -1.95 8.92
CA ASN A 11 13.10 -1.35 9.93
C ASN A 11 13.44 0.13 10.24
N LYS A 12 14.74 0.47 10.25
CA LYS A 12 15.18 1.86 10.43
C LYS A 12 14.84 2.71 9.20
N LEU A 13 14.99 2.17 7.99
CA LEU A 13 14.66 2.86 6.75
C LEU A 13 13.15 3.07 6.58
N SER A 14 12.30 2.20 7.12
CA SER A 14 10.84 2.35 7.11
C SER A 14 10.34 3.53 7.96
N GLN A 15 11.13 3.99 8.94
CA GLN A 15 10.79 5.15 9.78
C GLN A 15 11.10 6.51 9.14
N ARG A 16 11.61 6.52 7.91
CA ARG A 16 11.94 7.77 7.20
C ARG A 16 10.65 8.54 6.87
N PHE A 17 10.81 9.85 6.69
CA PHE A 17 9.74 10.67 6.12
C PHE A 17 9.49 10.28 4.65
N ILE A 18 8.22 10.17 4.27
CA ILE A 18 7.77 9.88 2.90
C ILE A 18 6.65 10.87 2.58
N HIS A 19 6.70 11.49 1.40
CA HIS A 19 5.61 12.31 0.90
C HIS A 19 4.42 11.43 0.53
N LEU A 20 3.19 11.84 0.84
CA LEU A 20 2.00 11.10 0.42
C LEU A 20 1.81 11.21 -1.10
N ASP A 21 1.44 10.10 -1.75
CA ASP A 21 1.05 10.14 -3.16
C ASP A 21 -0.31 10.88 -3.25
N PRO A 22 -0.43 11.91 -4.11
CA PRO A 22 -1.69 12.61 -4.34
C PRO A 22 -2.84 11.70 -4.77
N ALA A 23 -2.57 10.58 -5.45
CA ALA A 23 -3.61 9.66 -5.87
C ALA A 23 -4.22 8.91 -4.68
N GLY A 24 -3.45 8.66 -3.61
CA GLY A 24 -3.94 7.92 -2.45
C GLY A 24 -2.90 6.99 -1.84
N TYR A 25 -3.39 6.00 -1.10
CA TYR A 25 -2.57 4.95 -0.52
C TYR A 25 -3.27 3.59 -0.64
N PHE A 26 -2.49 2.52 -0.47
CA PHE A 26 -2.98 1.16 -0.58
C PHE A 26 -2.79 0.39 0.72
N ILE A 27 -3.81 -0.37 1.09
CA ILE A 27 -3.72 -1.42 2.11
C ILE A 27 -3.67 -2.76 1.38
N ILE A 28 -2.63 -3.55 1.69
CA ILE A 28 -2.38 -4.86 1.09
C ILE A 28 -2.59 -5.93 2.15
N TYR A 29 -3.24 -7.04 1.79
CA TYR A 29 -3.33 -8.23 2.62
C TYR A 29 -3.42 -9.48 1.75
N ILE A 30 -3.14 -10.63 2.34
CA ILE A 30 -3.25 -11.93 1.65
C ILE A 30 -4.42 -12.74 2.20
N ASP A 31 -5.04 -13.54 1.35
CA ASP A 31 -6.06 -14.53 1.71
C ASP A 31 -5.56 -15.92 1.30
N PRO A 32 -4.96 -16.68 2.25
CA PRO A 32 -4.46 -18.02 1.98
C PRO A 32 -5.55 -19.03 1.60
N ALA A 33 -6.81 -18.82 2.01
CA ALA A 33 -7.88 -19.75 1.69
C ALA A 33 -8.36 -19.62 0.24
N GLN A 34 -8.25 -18.41 -0.32
CA GLN A 34 -8.59 -18.13 -1.72
C GLN A 34 -7.37 -18.09 -2.65
N GLU A 35 -6.15 -18.19 -2.12
CA GLU A 35 -4.89 -18.02 -2.86
C GLU A 35 -4.81 -16.66 -3.58
N LEU A 36 -5.22 -15.60 -2.89
CA LEU A 36 -5.28 -14.24 -3.44
C LEU A 36 -4.49 -13.23 -2.61
N ILE A 37 -3.91 -12.27 -3.31
CA ILE A 37 -3.41 -11.00 -2.76
C ILE A 37 -4.50 -9.96 -3.00
N TRP A 38 -4.91 -9.27 -1.95
CA TRP A 38 -5.90 -8.20 -2.00
C TRP A 38 -5.26 -6.84 -1.80
N MET A 39 -5.81 -5.85 -2.50
CA MET A 39 -5.37 -4.47 -2.44
C MET A 39 -6.57 -3.53 -2.41
N LYS A 40 -6.58 -2.63 -1.43
CA LYS A 40 -7.60 -1.59 -1.27
C LYS A 40 -6.96 -0.23 -1.44
N HIS A 41 -7.40 0.52 -2.42
CA HIS A 41 -7.00 1.91 -2.61
C HIS A 41 -7.89 2.83 -1.78
N TYR A 42 -7.30 3.89 -1.24
CA TYR A 42 -8.00 4.97 -0.55
C TYR A 42 -7.45 6.30 -1.03
N PRO A 43 -8.31 7.23 -1.45
CA PRO A 43 -7.86 8.53 -1.93
C PRO A 43 -7.27 9.35 -0.78
N ASN A 44 -6.23 10.10 -1.11
CA ASN A 44 -5.73 11.17 -0.27
C ASN A 44 -6.37 12.47 -0.78
N ASP A 45 -7.50 12.90 -0.21
CA ASP A 45 -7.84 14.31 -0.34
C ASP A 45 -6.81 15.07 0.48
N ILE A 46 -5.94 15.83 -0.17
CA ILE A 46 -4.89 16.56 0.53
C ILE A 46 -5.31 18.03 0.56
N ASN A 47 -5.45 18.62 1.74
CA ASN A 47 -5.69 20.07 1.83
C ASN A 47 -4.42 20.88 1.49
N GLU A 48 -4.56 22.20 1.38
CA GLU A 48 -3.44 23.13 1.06
C GLU A 48 -2.23 23.03 2.02
N LYS A 49 -2.37 22.35 3.16
CA LYS A 49 -1.32 22.14 4.17
C LYS A 49 -0.64 20.77 4.05
N GLY A 50 -0.97 19.96 3.05
CA GLY A 50 -0.37 18.63 2.86
C GLY A 50 -0.94 17.55 3.78
N LEU A 51 -2.08 17.80 4.43
CA LEU A 51 -2.73 16.83 5.32
C LEU A 51 -3.82 16.08 4.56
N ALA A 52 -3.89 14.75 4.77
CA ALA A 52 -5.02 13.97 4.34
C ALA A 52 -6.28 14.47 5.08
N VAL A 53 -7.31 14.83 4.32
CA VAL A 53 -8.61 15.30 4.76
C VAL A 53 -9.69 14.33 4.30
N ASP A 54 -10.82 14.37 4.97
CA ASP A 54 -12.02 13.67 4.53
C ASP A 54 -12.67 14.40 3.32
N PRO A 55 -13.05 13.70 2.22
CA PRO A 55 -13.56 14.34 1.00
C PRO A 55 -14.89 15.05 1.20
N ASP A 56 -15.72 14.53 2.10
CA ASP A 56 -17.06 15.06 2.33
C ASP A 56 -17.04 16.28 3.26
N THR A 57 -16.06 16.33 4.18
CA THR A 57 -16.01 17.35 5.24
C THR A 57 -14.83 18.32 5.14
N GLY A 58 -13.76 17.98 4.43
CA GLY A 58 -12.54 18.77 4.30
C GLY A 58 -11.68 18.84 5.57
N GLU A 59 -12.03 18.09 6.61
CA GLU A 59 -11.35 18.08 7.90
C GLU A 59 -10.15 17.13 7.92
N PRO A 60 -9.03 17.46 8.59
CA PRO A 60 -7.86 16.59 8.70
C PRO A 60 -8.20 15.24 9.33
N ILE A 61 -7.77 14.16 8.69
CA ILE A 61 -7.98 12.80 9.17
C ILE A 61 -7.11 12.60 10.43
N PRO A 62 -7.71 12.30 11.60
CA PRO A 62 -6.95 12.08 12.81
C PRO A 62 -6.11 10.81 12.69
N THR A 63 -4.83 10.89 13.08
CA THR A 63 -3.91 9.76 13.15
C THR A 63 -4.31 8.71 14.20
N LYS A 64 -5.32 8.99 15.03
CA LYS A 64 -5.90 8.09 16.02
C LYS A 64 -7.43 8.15 15.98
N GLY A 65 -8.05 7.04 15.59
CA GLY A 65 -9.50 6.89 15.54
C GLY A 65 -9.91 5.96 14.38
N LYS A 66 -11.01 5.24 14.56
CA LYS A 66 -11.53 4.32 13.53
C LYS A 66 -12.40 5.14 12.56
N VAL A 67 -11.77 5.78 11.59
CA VAL A 67 -12.50 6.38 10.46
C VAL A 67 -12.82 5.24 9.50
N THR A 68 -14.11 4.92 9.35
CA THR A 68 -14.55 3.85 8.44
C THR A 68 -14.62 4.46 7.05
N ARG A 69 -13.49 4.50 6.35
CA ARG A 69 -13.45 4.89 4.94
C ARG A 69 -13.72 3.67 4.08
N GLU A 70 -14.59 3.85 3.08
CA GLU A 70 -14.74 2.87 2.01
C GLU A 70 -13.61 3.07 0.99
N PRO A 71 -12.99 1.99 0.49
CA PRO A 71 -12.06 2.09 -0.61
C PRO A 71 -12.79 2.48 -1.89
N ASP A 72 -12.19 3.36 -2.69
CA ASP A 72 -12.71 3.70 -4.03
C ASP A 72 -12.43 2.60 -5.06
N LEU A 73 -11.41 1.77 -4.79
CA LEU A 73 -11.07 0.61 -5.58
C LEU A 73 -10.58 -0.55 -4.72
N VAL A 74 -11.12 -1.73 -5.01
CA VAL A 74 -10.64 -3.01 -4.47
C VAL A 74 -10.18 -3.87 -5.64
N LEU A 75 -8.96 -4.38 -5.55
CA LEU A 75 -8.36 -5.30 -6.51
C LEU A 75 -7.94 -6.58 -5.78
N SER A 76 -7.93 -7.68 -6.52
CA SER A 76 -7.29 -8.91 -6.12
C SER A 76 -6.48 -9.48 -7.28
N GLY A 77 -5.40 -10.18 -6.98
CA GLY A 77 -4.62 -10.90 -7.98
C GLY A 77 -3.96 -12.12 -7.38
N ARG A 78 -3.58 -13.04 -8.26
CA ARG A 78 -2.92 -14.30 -7.92
C ARG A 78 -1.41 -14.13 -7.81
N THR A 79 -0.88 -13.10 -8.46
CA THR A 79 0.56 -12.79 -8.46
C THR A 79 0.79 -11.29 -8.32
N ALA A 80 1.97 -10.93 -7.82
CA ALA A 80 2.44 -9.56 -7.81
C ALA A 80 2.44 -8.94 -9.21
N LYS A 81 2.84 -9.73 -10.23
CA LYS A 81 2.87 -9.28 -11.62
C LYS A 81 1.48 -8.90 -12.14
N GLU A 82 0.48 -9.72 -11.85
CA GLU A 82 -0.91 -9.43 -12.24
C GLU A 82 -1.37 -8.10 -11.66
N LEU A 83 -1.15 -7.86 -10.37
CA LEU A 83 -1.51 -6.61 -9.72
C LEU A 83 -0.70 -5.41 -10.25
N CYS A 84 0.59 -5.57 -10.52
CA CYS A 84 1.39 -4.52 -11.16
C CYS A 84 0.87 -4.13 -12.54
N ILE A 85 0.45 -5.09 -13.37
CA ILE A 85 -0.16 -4.80 -14.68
C ILE A 85 -1.47 -4.03 -14.49
N GLU A 86 -2.34 -4.47 -13.56
CA GLU A 86 -3.59 -3.77 -13.26
C GLU A 86 -3.38 -2.32 -12.80
N LEU A 87 -2.32 -2.06 -12.03
CA LEU A 87 -2.02 -0.75 -11.45
C LEU A 87 -1.30 0.19 -12.41
N PHE A 88 -0.30 -0.29 -13.14
CA PHE A 88 0.68 0.56 -13.82
C PHE A 88 0.60 0.49 -15.35
N GLU A 89 -0.03 -0.54 -15.91
CA GLU A 89 -0.12 -0.72 -17.37
C GLU A 89 -1.53 -0.47 -17.91
N LYS A 90 -2.53 -0.37 -17.03
CA LYS A 90 -3.88 0.09 -17.38
C LYS A 90 -3.99 1.59 -17.17
N ASP A 91 -4.96 2.20 -17.85
CA ASP A 91 -5.25 3.64 -17.73
C ASP A 91 -5.98 3.93 -16.40
N ARG A 92 -5.22 3.85 -15.30
CA ARG A 92 -5.66 4.10 -13.93
C ARG A 92 -4.62 5.00 -13.27
N GLN A 93 -4.97 6.25 -12.97
CA GLN A 93 -4.06 7.20 -12.30
C GLN A 93 -4.04 7.02 -10.77
N LEU A 94 -3.75 5.81 -10.30
CA LEU A 94 -3.80 5.45 -8.86
C LEU A 94 -2.46 5.58 -8.14
N VAL A 95 -1.37 5.78 -8.90
CA VAL A 95 -0.03 6.01 -8.37
C VAL A 95 0.62 7.06 -9.26
N THR A 96 1.04 8.17 -8.68
CA THR A 96 1.63 9.29 -9.41
C THR A 96 3.11 9.50 -9.10
N MET A 97 3.62 8.85 -8.05
CA MET A 97 4.99 8.98 -7.59
C MET A 97 5.80 7.69 -7.76
N PHE A 98 7.03 7.80 -8.27
CA PHE A 98 7.88 6.64 -8.57
C PHE A 98 8.36 5.87 -7.34
N ASP A 99 8.60 6.54 -6.22
CA ASP A 99 8.95 5.91 -4.95
C ASP A 99 7.79 5.08 -4.40
N HIS A 100 6.55 5.53 -4.58
CA HIS A 100 5.33 4.78 -4.27
C HIS A 100 5.15 3.57 -5.20
N ALA A 101 5.35 3.74 -6.51
CA ALA A 101 5.34 2.61 -7.45
C ALA A 101 6.39 1.55 -7.08
N ALA A 102 7.60 1.98 -6.72
CA ALA A 102 8.66 1.08 -6.25
C ALA A 102 8.33 0.40 -4.93
N TYR A 103 7.66 1.09 -4.00
CA TYR A 103 7.18 0.51 -2.74
C TYR A 103 6.13 -0.59 -3.00
N LEU A 104 5.11 -0.30 -3.80
CA LEU A 104 4.07 -1.27 -4.15
C LEU A 104 4.65 -2.52 -4.81
N GLY A 105 5.60 -2.35 -5.73
CA GLY A 105 6.28 -3.49 -6.34
C GLY A 105 6.99 -4.39 -5.32
N ARG A 106 7.66 -3.82 -4.31
CA ARG A 106 8.31 -4.60 -3.24
C ARG A 106 7.29 -5.30 -2.36
N GLU A 107 6.24 -4.60 -1.96
CA GLU A 107 5.20 -5.16 -1.11
C GLU A 107 4.42 -6.27 -1.79
N LEU A 108 4.05 -6.12 -3.06
CA LEU A 108 3.36 -7.15 -3.82
C LEU A 108 4.20 -8.41 -3.99
N MET A 109 5.50 -8.26 -4.28
CA MET A 109 6.42 -9.39 -4.35
C MET A 109 6.55 -10.10 -3.00
N ARG A 110 6.60 -9.34 -1.89
CA ARG A 110 6.67 -9.91 -0.54
C ARG A 110 5.36 -10.59 -0.15
N ALA A 111 4.21 -10.01 -0.48
CA ALA A 111 2.90 -10.59 -0.27
C ALA A 111 2.75 -11.92 -1.03
N GLN A 112 3.15 -11.94 -2.31
CA GLN A 112 3.15 -13.18 -3.08
C GLN A 112 4.07 -14.24 -2.47
N PHE A 113 5.30 -13.87 -2.10
CA PHE A 113 6.23 -14.80 -1.46
C PHE A 113 5.65 -15.37 -0.15
N CYS A 114 5.06 -14.54 0.70
CA CYS A 114 4.43 -15.01 1.94
C CYS A 114 3.25 -15.94 1.65
N LEU A 115 2.43 -15.64 0.64
CA LEU A 115 1.32 -16.48 0.23
C LEU A 115 1.81 -17.86 -0.26
N ASP A 116 2.81 -17.87 -1.15
CA ASP A 116 3.40 -19.08 -1.73
C ASP A 116 4.04 -19.99 -0.65
N GLU A 117 4.69 -19.39 0.35
CA GLU A 117 5.39 -20.10 1.42
C GLU A 117 4.51 -20.36 2.66
N GLY A 118 3.26 -19.91 2.67
CA GLY A 118 2.37 -20.01 3.83
C GLY A 118 2.85 -19.23 5.06
N LEU A 119 3.57 -18.12 4.85
CA LEU A 119 4.09 -17.24 5.88
C LEU A 119 3.12 -16.09 6.19
N GLU A 120 3.25 -15.52 7.39
CA GLU A 120 2.54 -14.29 7.72
C GLU A 120 3.07 -13.12 6.88
N TYR A 121 2.15 -12.37 6.28
CA TYR A 121 2.46 -11.10 5.60
C TYR A 121 1.99 -9.93 6.48
N ILE A 122 2.92 -9.03 6.77
CA ILE A 122 2.64 -7.75 7.41
C ILE A 122 3.22 -6.69 6.47
N GLN A 123 2.36 -5.77 6.02
CA GLN A 123 2.77 -4.64 5.20
C GLN A 123 3.77 -3.75 5.96
N ASP A 124 4.78 -3.21 5.25
CA ASP A 124 5.85 -2.35 5.79
C ASP A 124 5.34 -0.91 6.02
#